data_AF-A0A015J685-F1
#
_entry.id   AF-A0A015J685-F1
#
_cell.length_a   1.000
_cell.length_b   1.000
_cell.length_c   1.000
_cell.angle_alpha   90.00
_cell.angle_beta   90.00
_cell.angle_gamma   90.00
#
_symmetry.space_group_name_H-M   'P 1'
#
loop_
_entity.id
_entity.type
_entity.pdbx_description
1 polymer ?
#
loop_
_entity_poly.entity_id
_entity_poly.type
_entity_poly.pdbx_seq_one_letter_code
_entity_poly.pdbx_strand_id
1 'polypeptide(L)'
;MKHKWANDILEKAKRLALYFRNHQIPLATLWRIQKEKYGYEVALTLTVETRWMSVFECLDHILKTKIAMRALLAEENIILNQEIKNYIIDDCFWEELKNLRDFLELFINFIRKLKEDEPYLSSAFVTLRDIENNILLNNKIPNDLVEYSIDRAKYRWDNFLYNPAVIVAYRLDPRFNGELVNSGNWHDIIEEEIIRIARKENEVRWIKSNAN
;
A
#
# COMPACT_ATOMS: atom_id res chain seq x y z
N MET A 1 4.73 3.08 9.16
CA MET A 1 4.12 4.38 8.79
C MET A 1 4.43 5.33 9.93
N LYS A 2 5.01 6.51 9.68
CA LYS A 2 5.37 7.46 10.76
C LYS A 2 4.34 8.60 10.79
N HIS A 3 3.07 8.24 10.93
CA HIS A 3 1.96 9.20 10.98
C HIS A 3 1.06 8.84 12.16
N LYS A 4 0.67 9.84 12.96
CA LYS A 4 -0.01 9.64 14.24
C LYS A 4 -1.35 8.93 14.08
N TRP A 5 -2.25 9.49 13.27
CA TRP A 5 -3.58 8.94 13.04
C TRP A 5 -3.51 7.48 12.56
N ALA A 6 -2.65 7.22 11.58
CA ALA A 6 -2.51 5.88 11.03
C ALA A 6 -1.88 4.87 12.03
N ASN A 7 -0.99 5.34 12.91
CA ASN A 7 -0.41 4.51 13.97
C ASN A 7 -1.42 4.20 15.08
N ASP A 8 -2.28 5.15 15.44
CA ASP A 8 -3.30 4.95 16.48
C ASP A 8 -4.29 3.86 16.06
N ILE A 9 -4.76 3.89 14.80
CA ILE A 9 -5.61 2.84 14.21
C ILE A 9 -4.89 1.50 14.21
N LEU A 10 -3.64 1.49 13.76
CA LEU A 10 -2.84 0.27 13.66
C LEU A 10 -2.61 -0.38 15.04
N GLU A 11 -2.37 0.42 16.07
CA GLU A 11 -2.18 -0.06 17.44
C GLU A 11 -3.46 -0.72 17.97
N LYS A 12 -4.64 -0.11 17.74
CA LYS A 12 -5.93 -0.73 18.08
C LYS A 12 -6.14 -2.07 17.35
N ALA A 13 -5.86 -2.12 16.05
CA ALA A 13 -5.97 -3.34 15.25
C ALA A 13 -5.02 -4.45 15.74
N LYS A 14 -3.77 -4.09 16.08
CA LYS A 14 -2.79 -5.01 16.68
C LYS A 14 -3.26 -5.55 18.02
N ARG A 15 -3.83 -4.70 18.88
CA ARG A 15 -4.37 -5.12 20.19
C ARG A 15 -5.50 -6.13 20.03
N LEU A 16 -6.40 -5.91 19.07
CA LEU A 16 -7.44 -6.89 18.72
C LEU A 16 -6.84 -8.23 18.26
N ALA A 17 -5.95 -8.20 17.26
CA ALA A 17 -5.29 -9.40 16.76
C ALA A 17 -4.53 -10.16 17.87
N LEU A 18 -3.78 -9.44 18.70
CA LEU A 18 -3.01 -10.02 19.81
C LEU A 18 -3.91 -10.62 20.89
N TYR A 19 -5.02 -9.95 21.22
CA TYR A 19 -5.98 -10.46 22.18
C TYR A 19 -6.50 -11.83 21.76
N PHE A 20 -7.04 -11.94 20.55
CA PHE A 20 -7.59 -13.22 20.06
C PHE A 20 -6.51 -14.29 19.93
N ARG A 21 -5.31 -13.94 19.46
CA ARG A 21 -4.18 -14.88 19.42
C ARG A 21 -3.87 -15.50 20.79
N ASN A 22 -3.99 -14.72 21.86
CA ASN A 22 -3.64 -15.15 23.22
C ASN A 22 -4.81 -15.77 24.00
N HIS A 23 -6.04 -15.69 23.49
CA HIS A 23 -7.23 -16.19 24.17
C HIS A 23 -7.94 -17.26 23.33
N GLN A 24 -7.61 -18.53 23.60
CA GLN A 24 -8.06 -19.67 22.80
C GLN A 24 -9.59 -19.82 22.75
N ILE A 25 -10.29 -19.60 23.87
CA ILE A 25 -11.75 -19.75 23.93
C ILE A 25 -12.46 -18.67 23.07
N PRO A 26 -12.18 -17.36 23.24
CA PRO A 26 -12.67 -16.34 22.31
C PRO A 26 -12.29 -16.59 20.85
N LEU A 27 -11.06 -17.04 20.56
CA LEU A 27 -10.61 -17.31 19.20
C LEU A 27 -11.39 -18.46 18.55
N ALA A 28 -11.55 -19.58 19.24
CA ALA A 28 -12.31 -20.73 18.75
C ALA A 28 -13.78 -20.36 18.49
N THR A 29 -14.36 -19.55 19.38
CA THR A 29 -15.73 -19.06 19.21
C THR A 29 -15.83 -18.10 18.04
N LEU A 30 -14.84 -17.22 17.85
CA LEU A 30 -14.77 -16.34 16.70
C LEU A 30 -14.69 -17.13 15.38
N TRP A 31 -13.87 -18.18 15.32
CA TRP A 31 -13.77 -19.06 14.15
C TRP A 31 -15.07 -19.80 13.86
N ARG A 32 -15.76 -20.30 14.90
CA ARG A 32 -17.10 -20.87 14.75
C ARG A 32 -18.06 -19.87 14.11
N ILE A 33 -18.13 -18.64 14.64
CA ILE A 33 -19.00 -17.57 14.12
C ILE A 33 -18.61 -17.19 12.68
N GLN A 34 -17.32 -17.12 12.37
CA GLN A 34 -16.83 -16.85 11.01
C GLN A 34 -17.29 -17.94 10.03
N LYS A 35 -17.16 -19.23 10.39
CA LYS A 35 -17.64 -20.35 9.59
C LYS A 35 -19.15 -20.29 9.38
N GLU A 36 -19.92 -19.98 10.41
CA GLU A 36 -21.39 -19.85 10.33
C GLU A 36 -21.82 -18.69 9.43
N LYS A 37 -21.12 -17.54 9.47
CA LYS A 37 -21.51 -16.34 8.71
C LYS A 37 -20.94 -16.28 7.31
N TYR A 38 -19.74 -16.81 7.09
CA TYR A 38 -18.96 -16.61 5.87
C TYR A 38 -18.62 -17.91 5.14
N GLY A 39 -18.70 -19.06 5.82
CA GLY A 39 -18.31 -20.37 5.28
C GLY A 39 -16.80 -20.66 5.35
N TYR A 40 -15.98 -19.73 5.85
CA TYR A 40 -14.54 -19.90 6.00
C TYR A 40 -13.99 -19.12 7.20
N GLU A 41 -12.78 -19.47 7.64
CA GLU A 41 -12.06 -18.80 8.73
C GLU A 41 -11.18 -17.69 8.18
N VAL A 42 -11.13 -16.55 8.87
CA VAL A 42 -10.18 -15.46 8.60
C VAL A 42 -9.15 -15.46 9.72
N ALA A 43 -7.91 -15.76 9.37
CA ALA A 43 -6.79 -15.72 10.30
C ALA A 43 -6.42 -14.26 10.63
N LEU A 44 -6.34 -13.93 11.92
CA LEU A 44 -5.89 -12.62 12.36
C LEU A 44 -4.35 -12.57 12.33
N THR A 45 -3.81 -11.68 11.50
CA THR A 45 -2.37 -11.54 11.30
C THR A 45 -1.82 -10.37 12.11
N LEU A 46 -0.63 -10.55 12.70
CA LEU A 46 0.12 -9.45 13.30
C LEU A 46 1.05 -8.84 12.27
N THR A 47 1.22 -7.53 12.35
CA THR A 47 2.12 -6.82 11.45
C THR A 47 3.58 -7.08 11.79
N VAL A 48 4.41 -7.13 10.76
CA VAL A 48 5.87 -7.01 10.89
C VAL A 48 6.24 -5.57 10.53
N GLU A 49 6.97 -4.88 11.41
CA GLU A 49 7.22 -3.43 11.31
C GLU A 49 7.78 -2.95 9.96
N THR A 50 8.50 -3.82 9.25
CA THR A 50 9.21 -3.49 8.01
C THR A 50 8.46 -3.83 6.72
N ARG A 51 7.24 -4.40 6.78
CA ARG A 51 6.53 -4.89 5.59
C ARG A 51 5.13 -4.27 5.49
N TRP A 52 4.95 -3.33 4.57
CA TRP A 52 3.67 -2.64 4.36
C TRP A 52 2.53 -3.60 3.98
N MET A 53 2.85 -4.70 3.28
CA MET A 53 1.89 -5.77 3.01
C MET A 53 1.32 -6.37 4.30
N SER A 54 2.15 -6.64 5.31
CA SER A 54 1.69 -7.19 6.59
C SER A 54 0.81 -6.21 7.36
N VAL A 55 1.01 -4.89 7.17
CA VAL A 55 0.13 -3.86 7.74
C VAL A 55 -1.23 -3.91 7.06
N PHE A 56 -1.24 -3.92 5.72
CA PHE A 56 -2.48 -4.05 4.95
C PHE A 56 -3.26 -5.33 5.32
N GLU A 57 -2.59 -6.48 5.34
CA GLU A 57 -3.20 -7.77 5.70
C GLU A 57 -3.81 -7.76 7.11
N CYS A 58 -3.10 -7.19 8.09
CA CYS A 58 -3.63 -7.06 9.46
C CYS A 58 -4.93 -6.25 9.47
N LEU A 59 -4.95 -5.07 8.85
CA LEU A 59 -6.15 -4.23 8.78
C LEU A 59 -7.28 -4.93 8.02
N ASP A 60 -6.97 -5.55 6.88
CA ASP A 60 -7.95 -6.23 6.03
C ASP A 60 -8.59 -7.44 6.75
N HIS A 61 -7.79 -8.26 7.44
CA HIS A 61 -8.30 -9.39 8.21
C HIS A 61 -9.15 -8.95 9.41
N ILE A 62 -8.74 -7.90 10.12
CA ILE A 62 -9.54 -7.32 11.20
C ILE A 62 -10.88 -6.80 10.65
N LEU A 63 -10.86 -6.06 9.54
CA LEU A 63 -12.06 -5.51 8.91
C LEU A 63 -13.03 -6.61 8.46
N LYS A 64 -12.53 -7.65 7.78
CA LYS A 64 -13.33 -8.83 7.37
C LYS A 64 -13.96 -9.56 8.56
N THR A 65 -13.34 -9.46 9.73
CA THR A 65 -13.79 -10.12 10.95
C THR A 65 -14.77 -9.27 11.77
N LYS A 66 -15.05 -8.02 11.37
CA LYS A 66 -15.94 -7.08 12.08
C LYS A 66 -17.28 -7.68 12.50
N ILE A 67 -18.03 -8.29 11.57
CA ILE A 67 -19.37 -8.82 11.85
C ILE A 67 -19.29 -10.00 12.83
N ALA A 68 -18.29 -10.86 12.68
CA ALA A 68 -18.05 -11.97 13.60
C ALA A 68 -17.66 -11.48 15.01
N MET A 69 -16.80 -10.46 15.13
CA MET A 69 -16.47 -9.86 16.44
C MET A 69 -17.69 -9.23 17.10
N ARG A 70 -18.57 -8.59 16.33
CA ARG A 70 -19.81 -8.03 16.87
C ARG A 70 -20.77 -9.10 17.36
N ALA A 71 -20.91 -10.20 16.63
CA ALA A 71 -21.72 -11.33 17.07
C ALA A 71 -21.13 -12.01 18.31
N LEU A 72 -19.80 -12.06 18.44
CA LEU A 72 -19.12 -12.59 19.63
C LEU A 72 -19.52 -11.83 20.91
N LEU A 73 -19.84 -10.54 20.82
CA LEU A 73 -20.30 -9.77 21.98
C LEU A 73 -21.66 -10.23 22.53
N ALA A 74 -22.46 -10.93 21.72
CA ALA A 74 -23.76 -11.47 22.12
C ALA A 74 -23.66 -12.90 22.71
N GLU A 75 -22.48 -13.51 22.67
CA GLU A 75 -22.26 -14.84 23.24
C GLU A 75 -22.17 -14.77 24.76
N GLU A 76 -23.18 -15.31 25.46
CA GLU A 76 -23.28 -15.27 26.93
C GLU A 76 -22.06 -15.89 27.63
N ASN A 77 -21.43 -16.88 26.98
CA ASN A 77 -20.30 -17.64 27.54
C ASN A 77 -18.93 -16.98 27.31
N ILE A 78 -18.87 -15.83 26.62
CA ILE A 78 -17.61 -15.17 26.26
C ILE A 78 -17.45 -13.84 26.99
N ILE A 79 -16.50 -13.80 27.90
CA ILE A 79 -16.15 -12.57 28.64
C ILE A 79 -14.91 -11.95 28.00
N LEU A 80 -15.13 -10.92 27.17
CA LEU A 80 -14.06 -10.07 26.67
C LEU A 80 -13.69 -8.99 27.69
N ASN A 81 -12.43 -8.56 27.72
CA ASN A 81 -12.02 -7.41 28.53
C ASN A 81 -12.67 -6.12 27.99
N GLN A 82 -12.77 -5.08 28.84
CA GLN A 82 -13.51 -3.87 28.49
C GLN A 82 -12.88 -3.09 27.33
N GLU A 83 -11.55 -3.08 27.25
CA GLU A 83 -10.82 -2.40 26.17
C GLU A 83 -11.16 -2.98 24.80
N ILE A 84 -11.13 -4.30 24.66
CA ILE A 84 -11.47 -5.00 23.42
C ILE A 84 -12.93 -4.80 23.04
N LYS A 85 -13.84 -4.84 24.03
CA LYS A 85 -15.25 -4.52 23.81
C LYS A 85 -15.41 -3.13 23.24
N ASN A 86 -14.75 -2.14 23.84
CA ASN A 86 -14.80 -0.75 23.40
C ASN A 86 -14.33 -0.60 21.95
N TYR A 87 -13.25 -1.29 21.55
CA TYR A 87 -12.81 -1.28 20.15
C TYR A 87 -13.81 -1.93 19.19
N ILE A 88 -14.47 -3.04 19.59
CA ILE A 88 -15.42 -3.74 18.71
C ILE A 88 -16.71 -2.92 18.47
N ILE A 89 -17.17 -2.17 19.48
CA ILE A 89 -18.38 -1.34 19.36
C ILE A 89 -18.15 0.02 18.71
N ASP A 90 -16.91 0.52 18.72
CA ASP A 90 -16.54 1.84 18.17
C ASP A 90 -16.68 1.89 16.65
N ASP A 91 -17.79 2.43 16.14
CA ASP A 91 -18.03 2.61 14.71
C ASP A 91 -17.01 3.55 14.04
N CYS A 92 -16.52 4.56 14.77
CA CYS A 92 -15.50 5.48 14.26
C CYS A 92 -14.20 4.71 13.98
N PHE A 93 -13.76 3.86 14.92
CA PHE A 93 -12.60 3.00 14.70
C PHE A 93 -12.74 2.13 13.43
N TRP A 94 -13.91 1.52 13.21
CA TRP A 94 -14.10 0.67 12.02
C TRP A 94 -14.08 1.47 10.71
N GLU A 95 -14.63 2.68 10.71
CA GLU A 95 -14.60 3.57 9.56
C GLU A 95 -13.18 4.05 9.26
N GLU A 96 -12.46 4.51 10.28
CA GLU A 96 -11.06 4.92 10.16
C GLU A 96 -10.15 3.76 9.71
N LEU A 97 -10.36 2.57 10.25
CA LEU A 97 -9.65 1.36 9.85
C LEU A 97 -9.88 1.03 8.38
N LYS A 98 -11.13 1.12 7.92
CA LYS A 98 -11.47 0.94 6.50
C LYS A 98 -10.78 1.99 5.63
N ASN A 99 -10.85 3.26 6.01
CA ASN A 99 -10.25 4.36 5.26
C ASN A 99 -8.72 4.19 5.14
N LEU A 100 -8.06 3.78 6.23
CA LEU A 100 -6.62 3.50 6.20
C LEU A 100 -6.29 2.29 5.33
N ARG A 101 -7.07 1.21 5.42
CA ARG A 101 -6.90 0.00 4.59
C ARG A 101 -7.07 0.31 3.11
N ASP A 102 -8.11 1.05 2.73
CA ASP A 102 -8.39 1.44 1.34
C ASP A 102 -7.28 2.36 0.80
N PHE A 103 -6.77 3.28 1.64
CA PHE A 103 -5.60 4.09 1.30
C PHE A 103 -4.34 3.24 1.01
N LEU A 104 -4.05 2.23 1.84
CA LEU A 104 -2.93 1.32 1.62
C LEU A 104 -3.12 0.44 0.38
N GLU A 105 -4.37 0.07 0.06
CA GLU A 105 -4.72 -0.75 -1.10
C GLU A 105 -4.29 -0.12 -2.43
N LEU A 106 -4.31 1.22 -2.53
CA LEU A 106 -3.83 1.96 -3.69
C LEU A 106 -2.38 1.57 -4.05
N PHE A 107 -1.50 1.49 -3.03
CA PHE A 107 -0.10 1.14 -3.21
C PHE A 107 0.09 -0.36 -3.48
N ILE A 108 -0.69 -1.21 -2.82
CA ILE A 108 -0.63 -2.66 -3.04
C ILE A 108 -1.02 -2.99 -4.49
N ASN A 109 -2.08 -2.38 -5.01
CA ASN A 109 -2.50 -2.57 -6.39
C ASN A 109 -1.47 -2.07 -7.39
N PHE A 110 -0.81 -0.95 -7.09
CA PHE A 110 0.30 -0.46 -7.92
C PHE A 110 1.48 -1.44 -7.97
N ILE A 111 1.94 -1.91 -6.81
CA ILE A 111 3.04 -2.86 -6.72
C ILE A 111 2.67 -4.17 -7.42
N ARG A 112 1.42 -4.60 -7.33
CA ARG A 112 0.92 -5.79 -8.03
C ARG A 112 0.98 -5.62 -9.54
N LYS A 113 0.47 -4.51 -10.08
CA LYS A 113 0.57 -4.18 -11.52
C LYS A 113 2.01 -4.17 -12.02
N LEU A 114 2.95 -3.64 -11.24
CA LEU A 114 4.37 -3.64 -11.60
C LEU A 114 5.03 -5.04 -11.61
N LYS A 115 4.40 -6.03 -10.97
CA LYS A 115 4.90 -7.40 -10.85
C LYS A 115 4.16 -8.40 -11.73
N GLU A 116 3.13 -7.97 -12.45
CA GLU A 116 2.43 -8.83 -13.42
C GLU A 116 3.37 -9.25 -14.54
N ASP A 117 3.04 -10.32 -15.28
CA ASP A 117 3.90 -10.89 -16.32
C ASP A 117 4.07 -9.98 -17.55
N GLU A 118 3.19 -8.98 -17.69
CA GLU A 118 3.29 -7.92 -18.70
C GLU A 118 3.34 -6.51 -18.07
N PRO A 119 4.35 -6.18 -17.25
CA PRO A 119 4.44 -4.87 -16.64
C PRO A 119 5.04 -3.90 -17.67
N TYR A 120 4.18 -3.10 -18.30
CA TYR A 120 4.65 -2.07 -19.22
C TYR A 120 5.32 -0.95 -18.44
N LEU A 121 6.64 -0.78 -18.60
CA LEU A 121 7.38 0.33 -17.97
C LEU A 121 6.76 1.69 -18.26
N SER A 122 6.13 1.83 -19.44
CA SER A 122 5.38 3.01 -19.87
C SER A 122 4.17 3.34 -18.99
N SER A 123 3.49 2.34 -18.39
CA SER A 123 2.32 2.55 -17.55
C SER A 123 2.68 2.88 -16.09
N ALA A 124 3.93 2.64 -15.69
CA ALA A 124 4.40 2.90 -14.33
C ALA A 124 4.26 4.39 -13.96
N PHE A 125 4.60 5.29 -14.89
CA PHE A 125 4.47 6.74 -14.67
C PHE A 125 3.02 7.19 -14.52
N VAL A 126 2.13 6.74 -15.42
CA VAL A 126 0.69 7.06 -15.34
C VAL A 126 0.09 6.55 -14.06
N THR A 127 0.33 5.28 -13.74
CA THR A 127 -0.26 4.67 -12.55
C THR A 127 0.22 5.36 -11.27
N LEU A 128 1.47 5.85 -11.24
CA LEU A 128 1.95 6.65 -10.12
C LEU A 128 1.21 7.99 -10.00
N ARG A 129 0.97 8.69 -11.12
CA ARG A 129 0.19 9.93 -11.16
C ARG A 129 -1.27 9.71 -10.77
N ASP A 130 -1.85 8.58 -11.16
CA ASP A 130 -3.19 8.20 -10.73
C ASP A 130 -3.27 8.02 -9.22
N ILE A 131 -2.28 7.35 -8.60
CA ILE A 131 -2.21 7.25 -7.14
C ILE A 131 -2.09 8.62 -6.49
N GLU A 132 -1.21 9.49 -7.01
CA GLU A 132 -1.05 10.85 -6.50
C GLU A 132 -2.38 11.62 -6.52
N ASN A 133 -3.11 11.57 -7.64
CA ASN A 133 -4.43 12.17 -7.76
C ASN A 133 -5.45 11.55 -6.80
N ASN A 134 -5.47 10.23 -6.66
CA ASN A 134 -6.34 9.53 -5.71
C ASN A 134 -6.06 9.96 -4.26
N ILE A 135 -4.79 10.21 -3.90
CA ILE A 135 -4.41 10.69 -2.57
C ILE A 135 -4.84 12.14 -2.37
N LEU A 136 -4.59 13.02 -3.34
CA LEU A 136 -4.94 14.45 -3.26
C LEU A 136 -6.46 14.68 -3.17
N LEU A 137 -7.25 13.83 -3.84
CA LEU A 137 -8.71 13.91 -3.84
C LEU A 137 -9.35 13.13 -2.68
N ASN A 138 -8.55 12.48 -1.82
CA ASN A 138 -9.07 11.67 -0.73
C ASN A 138 -9.53 12.53 0.45
N ASN A 139 -10.84 12.62 0.65
CA ASN A 139 -11.46 13.34 1.77
C ASN A 139 -11.75 12.46 3.00
N LYS A 140 -11.37 11.18 2.97
CA LYS A 140 -11.62 10.20 4.05
C LYS A 140 -10.43 10.00 4.98
N ILE A 141 -9.26 10.53 4.61
CA ILE A 141 -8.05 10.51 5.43
C ILE A 141 -7.69 11.94 5.86
N PRO A 142 -6.96 12.10 6.98
CA PRO A 142 -6.51 13.42 7.43
C PRO A 142 -5.64 14.14 6.38
N ASN A 143 -5.81 15.45 6.25
CA ASN A 143 -5.04 16.28 5.31
C ASN A 143 -3.53 16.20 5.57
N ASP A 144 -3.10 16.11 6.83
CA ASP A 144 -1.68 15.96 7.17
C ASP A 144 -1.12 14.60 6.73
N LEU A 145 -1.94 13.55 6.63
CA LEU A 145 -1.54 12.29 6.01
C LEU A 145 -1.44 12.41 4.48
N VAL A 146 -2.35 13.16 3.84
CA VAL A 146 -2.28 13.49 2.41
C VAL A 146 -0.95 14.19 2.11
N GLU A 147 -0.67 15.29 2.79
CA GLU A 147 0.56 16.08 2.63
C GLU A 147 1.81 15.22 2.86
N TYR A 148 1.85 14.47 3.96
CA TYR A 148 2.95 13.55 4.26
C TYR A 148 3.16 12.53 3.13
N SER A 149 2.08 11.97 2.60
CA SER A 149 2.16 10.92 1.58
C SER A 149 2.67 11.47 0.24
N ILE A 150 2.23 12.67 -0.14
CA ILE A 150 2.69 13.36 -1.35
C ILE A 150 4.16 13.75 -1.24
N ASP A 151 4.58 14.31 -0.10
CA ASP A 151 6.00 14.63 0.14
C ASP A 151 6.88 13.38 0.04
N ARG A 152 6.45 12.28 0.67
CA ARG A 152 7.17 11.00 0.59
C ARG A 152 7.18 10.42 -0.82
N ALA A 153 6.09 10.56 -1.58
CA ALA A 153 6.02 10.12 -2.96
C ALA A 153 6.99 10.91 -3.85
N LYS A 154 7.04 12.24 -3.72
CA LYS A 154 8.00 13.11 -4.42
C LYS A 154 9.44 12.74 -4.07
N TYR A 155 9.76 12.65 -2.77
CA TYR A 155 11.08 12.22 -2.33
C TYR A 155 11.49 10.85 -2.92
N ARG A 156 10.57 9.87 -2.91
CA ARG A 156 10.82 8.54 -3.49
C ARG A 156 11.01 8.59 -5.00
N TRP A 157 10.21 9.39 -5.70
CA TRP A 157 10.35 9.62 -7.12
C TRP A 157 11.73 10.20 -7.43
N ASP A 158 12.04 11.38 -6.88
CA ASP A 158 13.25 12.12 -7.23
C ASP A 158 14.56 11.39 -6.85
N ASN A 159 14.56 10.64 -5.74
CA ASN A 159 15.79 10.04 -5.22
C ASN A 159 16.00 8.56 -5.59
N PHE A 160 14.95 7.85 -6.03
CA PHE A 160 15.04 6.39 -6.21
C PHE A 160 14.36 5.86 -7.48
N LEU A 161 13.21 6.41 -7.86
CA LEU A 161 12.40 5.85 -8.95
C LEU A 161 12.56 6.60 -10.27
N TYR A 162 12.95 7.87 -10.22
CA TYR A 162 13.19 8.66 -11.42
C TYR A 162 14.29 7.99 -12.25
N ASN A 163 13.90 7.59 -13.45
CA ASN A 163 14.80 7.06 -14.45
C ASN A 163 14.31 7.58 -15.81
N PRO A 164 15.15 8.25 -16.60
CA PRO A 164 14.75 8.76 -17.92
C PRO A 164 14.12 7.67 -18.81
N ALA A 165 14.54 6.41 -18.67
CA ALA A 165 13.93 5.29 -19.38
C ALA A 165 12.42 5.12 -19.11
N VAL A 166 11.95 5.43 -17.90
CA VAL A 166 10.51 5.39 -17.55
C VAL A 166 9.75 6.46 -18.33
N ILE A 167 10.32 7.66 -18.43
CA ILE A 167 9.70 8.81 -19.12
C ILE A 167 9.71 8.59 -20.64
N VAL A 168 10.80 8.07 -21.19
CA VAL A 168 10.91 7.70 -22.60
C VAL A 168 9.90 6.59 -22.94
N ALA A 169 9.85 5.52 -22.15
CA ALA A 169 8.88 4.44 -22.36
C ALA A 169 7.43 4.97 -22.31
N TYR A 170 7.11 5.83 -21.35
CA TYR A 170 5.79 6.45 -21.22
C TYR A 170 5.38 7.23 -22.48
N ARG A 171 6.30 8.01 -23.07
CA ARG A 171 5.99 8.81 -24.27
C ARG A 171 5.93 7.97 -25.54
N LEU A 172 6.82 6.99 -25.68
CA LEU A 172 6.86 6.12 -26.86
C LEU A 172 5.67 5.16 -26.91
N ASP A 173 4.95 4.97 -25.80
CA ASP A 173 3.74 4.18 -25.77
C ASP A 173 2.58 4.92 -26.45
N PRO A 174 2.04 4.38 -27.56
CA PRO A 174 0.95 5.02 -28.30
C PRO A 174 -0.34 5.22 -27.49
N ARG A 175 -0.50 4.46 -26.40
CA ARG A 175 -1.67 4.57 -25.50
C ARG A 175 -1.67 5.86 -24.71
N PHE A 176 -0.50 6.45 -24.48
CA PHE A 176 -0.37 7.62 -23.62
C PHE A 176 0.22 8.85 -24.33
N ASN A 177 1.07 8.64 -25.34
CA ASN A 177 1.73 9.71 -26.10
C ASN A 177 2.34 10.81 -25.22
N GLY A 178 2.74 10.45 -24.00
CA GLY A 178 3.25 11.33 -22.95
C GLY A 178 2.47 12.60 -22.67
N GLU A 179 1.14 12.53 -22.68
CA GLU A 179 0.22 13.66 -22.39
C GLU A 179 0.51 14.39 -21.07
N LEU A 180 1.11 13.70 -20.10
CA LEU A 180 1.41 14.22 -18.75
C LEU A 180 2.81 14.87 -18.63
N VAL A 181 3.56 15.01 -19.73
CA VAL A 181 4.89 15.65 -19.74
C VAL A 181 4.82 16.97 -20.52
N ASN A 182 5.31 18.07 -19.93
CA ASN A 182 5.43 19.34 -20.62
C ASN A 182 6.42 19.22 -21.80
N SER A 183 6.02 19.72 -22.97
CA SER A 183 6.76 19.62 -24.23
C SER A 183 8.14 20.29 -24.22
N GLY A 184 8.40 21.23 -23.29
CA GLY A 184 9.65 22.01 -23.22
C GLY A 184 10.87 21.28 -22.65
N ASN A 185 10.69 20.24 -21.81
CA ASN A 185 11.80 19.55 -21.12
C ASN A 185 12.30 18.29 -21.85
N TRP A 186 11.77 18.01 -23.04
CA TRP A 186 11.88 16.69 -23.68
C TRP A 186 13.22 16.44 -24.36
N HIS A 187 13.75 17.46 -25.04
CA HIS A 187 15.01 17.35 -25.77
C HIS A 187 16.14 17.10 -24.78
N ASP A 188 16.17 17.86 -23.69
CA ASP A 188 17.18 17.74 -22.64
C ASP A 188 17.17 16.35 -21.97
N ILE A 189 15.99 15.82 -21.61
CA ILE A 189 15.88 14.50 -20.94
C ILE A 189 16.32 13.35 -21.87
N ILE A 190 15.92 13.38 -23.14
CA ILE A 190 16.36 12.36 -24.10
C ILE A 190 17.84 12.51 -24.39
N GLU A 191 18.31 13.73 -24.62
CA GLU A 191 19.71 14.02 -24.94
C GLU A 191 20.61 13.56 -23.80
N GLU A 192 20.27 13.88 -22.55
CA GLU A 192 20.98 13.39 -21.36
C GLU A 192 21.02 11.85 -21.30
N GLU A 193 19.91 11.18 -21.56
CA GLU A 193 19.87 9.71 -21.48
C GLU A 193 20.61 9.04 -22.65
N ILE A 194 20.51 9.59 -23.86
CA ILE A 194 21.30 9.15 -25.02
C ILE A 194 22.79 9.31 -24.73
N ILE A 195 23.21 10.47 -24.20
CA ILE A 195 24.61 10.72 -23.81
C ILE A 195 25.06 9.71 -22.74
N ARG A 196 24.21 9.44 -21.75
CA ARG A 196 24.52 8.48 -20.67
C ARG A 196 24.69 7.06 -21.20
N ILE A 197 23.78 6.60 -22.06
CA ILE A 197 23.83 5.26 -22.68
C ILE A 197 25.07 5.16 -23.58
N ALA A 198 25.31 6.16 -24.42
CA ALA A 198 26.45 6.19 -25.33
C ALA A 198 27.79 6.17 -24.59
N ARG A 199 27.93 6.90 -23.47
CA ARG A 199 29.14 6.84 -22.62
C ARG A 199 29.36 5.45 -22.05
N LYS A 200 28.33 4.82 -21.48
CA LYS A 200 28.43 3.46 -20.95
C LYS A 200 28.82 2.44 -22.02
N GLU A 201 28.27 2.56 -23.22
CA GLU A 201 28.62 1.66 -24.32
C GLU A 201 30.09 1.80 -24.73
N ASN A 202 30.60 3.03 -24.79
CA ASN A 202 32.00 3.31 -25.08
C ASN A 202 32.95 2.78 -23.99
N GLU A 203 32.59 2.90 -22.71
CA GLU A 203 33.35 2.32 -21.59
C GLU A 203 33.41 0.79 -21.67
N VAL A 204 32.28 0.12 -21.95
CA VAL A 204 32.22 -1.34 -22.11
C VAL A 204 33.04 -1.80 -23.31
N ARG A 205 32.98 -1.07 -24.43
CA ARG A 205 33.82 -1.36 -25.62
C ARG A 205 35.30 -1.18 -25.29
N TRP A 206 35.68 -0.12 -24.58
CA TRP A 206 37.07 0.11 -24.18
C TRP A 206 37.61 -0.99 -23.26
N ILE A 207 36.84 -1.43 -22.26
CA ILE A 207 37.21 -2.55 -21.39
C ILE A 207 37.38 -3.83 -22.20
N LYS A 208 36.46 -4.14 -23.12
CA LYS A 208 36.56 -5.33 -23.99
C LYS A 208 37.77 -5.30 -24.91
N SER A 209 38.15 -4.13 -25.41
CA SER A 209 39.33 -3.95 -26.28
C SER A 209 40.66 -4.05 -25.52
N ASN A 210 40.68 -3.81 -24.21
CA ASN A 210 41.89 -3.80 -23.38
C ASN A 210 41.98 -4.99 -22.40
N ALA A 211 41.07 -5.96 -22.49
CA ALA A 211 41.05 -7.18 -21.67
C ALA A 211 41.58 -8.43 -22.42
N ASN A 212 42.11 -8.25 -23.64
CA ASN A 212 42.91 -9.23 -24.40
C ASN A 212 44.38 -8.79 -24.42
#